data_AF-B6BK10-F1
#
_entry.id   AF-B6BK10-F1
#
_cell.length_a   1.000
_cell.length_b   1.000
_cell.length_c   1.000
_cell.angle_alpha   90.00
_cell.angle_beta   90.00
_cell.angle_gamma   90.00
#
_symmetry.space_group_name_H-M   'P 1'
#
loop_
_entity.id
_entity.type
_entity.pdbx_description
1 polymer ?
#
loop_
_entity_poly.entity_id
_entity_poly.type
_entity_poly.pdbx_seq_one_letter_code
_entity_poly.pdbx_strand_id
1 'polypeptide(L)'
;MKRKIVMMVATVFAAFTMSGCTAMNLGVKFMGFDEKTQESYAAMMDVVDETGDPAQAMMKEWLITDDSLSEEDIFDEMKSLAGDHNMRFVGEKPMFRIKDPKPNQVSRARIGEFCSLGVAKKMLDHSRFYGGFMPCRIIYVEYGDGRRYLVSMDMTLALYGGTDVKPIDPGLMADMENVKTAMEKIPLKAAGYDTQADADKAMIKYYTEKGIKERLPVIKK
;
A
#
# COMPACT_ATOMS: atom_id res chain seq x y z
N MET A 1 -4.82 54.98 2.38
CA MET A 1 -5.79 53.86 2.51
C MET A 1 -6.09 53.18 1.17
N LYS A 2 -6.58 53.90 0.15
CA LYS A 2 -6.93 53.34 -1.17
C LYS A 2 -5.82 52.53 -1.87
N ARG A 3 -4.57 53.00 -1.83
CA ARG A 3 -3.41 52.31 -2.47
C ARG A 3 -3.06 50.96 -1.81
N LYS A 4 -3.27 50.83 -0.49
CA LYS A 4 -3.10 49.56 0.24
C LYS A 4 -4.24 48.58 -0.06
N ILE A 5 -5.48 49.07 -0.19
CA ILE A 5 -6.64 48.26 -0.57
C ILE A 5 -6.50 47.74 -2.02
N VAL A 6 -6.06 48.59 -2.95
CA VAL A 6 -5.81 48.18 -4.36
C VAL A 6 -4.68 47.15 -4.46
N MET A 7 -3.58 47.31 -3.72
CA MET A 7 -2.54 46.29 -3.66
C MET A 7 -3.04 44.98 -3.05
N MET A 8 -3.84 45.03 -1.99
CA MET A 8 -4.39 43.82 -1.36
C MET A 8 -5.36 43.07 -2.29
N VAL A 9 -6.23 43.78 -3.00
CA VAL A 9 -7.15 43.19 -3.99
C VAL A 9 -6.37 42.60 -5.17
N ALA A 10 -5.33 43.27 -5.66
CA ALA A 10 -4.48 42.76 -6.73
C ALA A 10 -3.72 41.49 -6.32
N THR A 11 -3.19 41.44 -5.09
CA THR A 11 -2.50 40.25 -4.56
C THR A 11 -3.45 39.07 -4.37
N VAL A 12 -4.67 39.32 -3.85
CA VAL A 12 -5.70 38.28 -3.71
C VAL A 12 -6.13 37.75 -5.07
N PHE A 13 -6.40 38.63 -6.04
CA PHE A 13 -6.77 38.22 -7.39
C PHE A 13 -5.65 37.42 -8.07
N ALA A 14 -4.39 37.87 -7.96
CA ALA A 14 -3.23 37.14 -8.47
C ALA A 14 -3.08 35.75 -7.84
N ALA A 15 -3.25 35.64 -6.52
CA ALA A 15 -3.24 34.35 -5.81
C ALA A 15 -4.37 33.41 -6.27
N PHE A 16 -5.59 33.92 -6.47
CA PHE A 16 -6.69 33.12 -7.01
C PHE A 16 -6.44 32.67 -8.46
N THR A 17 -5.86 33.53 -9.31
CA THR A 17 -5.53 33.16 -10.70
C THR A 17 -4.40 32.14 -10.79
N MET A 18 -3.37 32.25 -9.96
CA MET A 18 -2.25 31.30 -9.94
C MET A 18 -2.66 29.93 -9.39
N SER A 19 -3.45 29.91 -8.31
CA SER A 19 -4.04 28.67 -7.77
C SER A 19 -5.03 28.04 -8.77
N GLY A 20 -5.81 28.87 -9.47
CA GLY A 20 -6.75 28.43 -10.50
C GLY A 20 -6.05 27.77 -11.69
N CYS A 21 -4.97 28.35 -12.21
CA CYS A 21 -4.21 27.75 -13.32
C CYS A 21 -3.60 26.40 -12.94
N THR A 22 -3.07 26.26 -11.73
CA THR A 22 -2.50 24.99 -11.27
C THR A 22 -3.57 23.93 -11.06
N ALA A 23 -4.69 24.28 -10.41
CA ALA A 23 -5.80 23.36 -10.19
C ALA A 23 -6.47 22.92 -11.51
N MET A 24 -6.68 23.85 -12.45
CA MET A 24 -7.20 23.53 -13.78
C MET A 24 -6.25 22.61 -14.55
N ASN A 25 -4.93 22.85 -14.51
CA ASN A 25 -3.97 21.99 -15.19
C ASN A 25 -3.93 20.57 -14.62
N LEU A 26 -4.04 20.42 -13.29
CA LEU A 26 -4.09 19.10 -12.66
C LEU A 26 -5.40 18.38 -13.02
N GLY A 27 -6.53 19.09 -12.95
CA GLY A 27 -7.85 18.55 -13.32
C GLY A 27 -7.92 18.12 -14.78
N VAL A 28 -7.41 18.93 -15.71
CA VAL A 28 -7.36 18.58 -17.14
C VAL A 28 -6.47 17.36 -17.39
N LYS A 29 -5.31 17.25 -16.71
CA LYS A 29 -4.45 16.06 -16.81
C LYS A 29 -5.15 14.81 -16.28
N PHE A 30 -5.77 14.90 -15.11
CA PHE A 30 -6.49 13.79 -14.49
C PHE A 30 -7.65 13.30 -15.38
N MET A 31 -8.47 14.23 -15.90
CA MET A 31 -9.56 13.91 -16.82
C MET A 31 -9.10 13.34 -18.17
N GLY A 32 -7.82 13.55 -18.52
CA GLY A 32 -7.21 12.99 -19.73
C GLY A 32 -6.72 11.55 -19.57
N PHE A 33 -6.70 11.01 -18.34
CA PHE A 33 -6.37 9.61 -18.10
C PHE A 33 -7.55 8.69 -18.44
N ASP A 34 -7.25 7.41 -18.70
CA ASP A 34 -8.31 6.40 -18.80
C ASP A 34 -9.00 6.17 -17.45
N GLU A 35 -10.18 5.55 -17.49
CA GLU A 35 -11.02 5.31 -16.32
C GLU A 35 -10.28 4.55 -15.20
N LYS A 36 -9.52 3.51 -15.53
CA LYS A 36 -8.83 2.68 -14.54
C LYS A 36 -7.68 3.45 -13.87
N THR A 37 -6.98 4.28 -14.64
CA THR A 37 -5.96 5.20 -14.09
C THR A 37 -6.61 6.21 -13.15
N GLN A 38 -7.72 6.83 -13.55
CA GLN A 38 -8.46 7.77 -12.70
C GLN A 38 -8.92 7.11 -11.40
N GLU A 39 -9.54 5.93 -11.47
CA GLU A 39 -9.99 5.16 -10.30
C GLU A 39 -8.84 4.83 -9.34
N SER A 40 -7.67 4.46 -9.88
CA SER A 40 -6.50 4.09 -9.07
C SER A 40 -5.96 5.28 -8.28
N TYR A 41 -5.88 6.46 -8.91
CA TYR A 41 -5.48 7.69 -8.22
C TYR A 41 -6.57 8.17 -7.25
N ALA A 42 -7.84 8.11 -7.63
CA ALA A 42 -8.96 8.49 -6.77
C ALA A 42 -8.99 7.63 -5.49
N ALA A 43 -8.85 6.30 -5.62
CA ALA A 43 -8.82 5.41 -4.48
C ALA A 43 -7.66 5.72 -3.51
N MET A 44 -6.47 6.03 -4.01
CA MET A 44 -5.36 6.48 -3.17
C MET A 44 -5.69 7.81 -2.48
N MET A 45 -6.23 8.77 -3.22
CA MET A 45 -6.57 10.09 -2.69
C MET A 45 -7.68 10.04 -1.64
N ASP A 46 -8.68 9.18 -1.80
CA ASP A 46 -9.74 8.95 -0.80
C ASP A 46 -9.12 8.49 0.54
N VAL A 47 -8.11 7.62 0.48
CA VAL A 47 -7.38 7.19 1.67
C VAL A 47 -6.62 8.35 2.31
N VAL A 48 -5.90 9.14 1.51
CA VAL A 48 -5.14 10.29 2.02
C VAL A 48 -6.07 11.35 2.61
N ASP A 49 -7.22 11.60 2.01
CA ASP A 49 -8.21 12.57 2.51
C ASP A 49 -8.78 12.12 3.86
N GLU A 50 -9.09 10.83 4.00
CA GLU A 50 -9.61 10.27 5.24
C GLU A 50 -8.56 10.20 6.37
N THR A 51 -7.30 9.87 6.05
CA THR A 51 -6.28 9.52 7.06
C THR A 51 -5.19 10.56 7.26
N GLY A 52 -4.94 11.39 6.24
CA GLY A 52 -3.72 12.20 6.15
C GLY A 52 -2.43 11.40 5.96
N ASP A 53 -2.49 10.08 5.78
CA ASP A 53 -1.33 9.19 5.74
C ASP A 53 -1.11 8.59 4.33
N PRO A 54 -0.14 9.12 3.57
CA PRO A 54 0.18 8.57 2.24
C PRO A 54 0.79 7.17 2.30
N ALA A 55 1.42 6.77 3.42
CA ALA A 55 1.93 5.42 3.55
C ALA A 55 0.79 4.41 3.59
N GLN A 56 -0.27 4.69 4.36
CA GLN A 56 -1.48 3.86 4.36
C GLN A 56 -2.16 3.79 2.99
N ALA A 57 -2.14 4.88 2.22
CA ALA A 57 -2.74 4.92 0.88
C ALA A 57 -2.05 4.02 -0.16
N MET A 58 -0.78 3.63 0.09
CA MET A 58 0.03 2.85 -0.84
C MET A 58 0.30 1.42 -0.33
N MET A 59 -0.34 1.00 0.74
CA MET A 59 -0.12 -0.29 1.39
C MET A 59 -1.42 -1.04 1.60
N LYS A 60 -1.33 -2.36 1.68
CA LYS A 60 -2.33 -3.28 2.21
C LYS A 60 -1.85 -3.79 3.56
N GLU A 61 -2.79 -3.99 4.47
CA GLU A 61 -2.50 -4.50 5.81
C GLU A 61 -3.45 -5.63 6.21
N TRP A 62 -2.94 -6.53 7.04
CA TRP A 62 -3.67 -7.66 7.61
C TRP A 62 -3.29 -7.82 9.07
N LEU A 63 -4.28 -7.65 9.97
CA LEU A 63 -4.11 -7.85 11.41
C LEU A 63 -4.07 -9.34 11.72
N ILE A 64 -3.07 -9.81 12.46
CA ILE A 64 -3.02 -11.19 12.96
C ILE A 64 -3.74 -11.23 14.31
N THR A 65 -4.88 -11.93 14.37
CA THR A 65 -5.67 -12.06 15.60
C THR A 65 -5.43 -13.37 16.36
N ASP A 66 -4.77 -14.35 15.73
CA ASP A 66 -4.46 -15.63 16.38
C ASP A 66 -3.16 -15.53 17.20
N ASP A 67 -3.31 -15.45 18.52
CA ASP A 67 -2.21 -15.36 19.48
C ASP A 67 -1.38 -16.64 19.63
N SER A 68 -1.83 -17.76 19.04
CA SER A 68 -1.05 -19.00 19.02
C SER A 68 0.02 -19.02 17.92
N LEU A 69 -0.15 -18.22 16.85
CA LEU A 69 0.82 -18.15 15.75
C LEU A 69 2.08 -17.40 16.19
N SER A 70 3.24 -18.06 16.09
CA SER A 70 4.52 -17.40 16.27
C SER A 70 4.95 -16.64 15.01
N GLU A 71 5.92 -15.74 15.16
CA GLU A 71 6.54 -15.05 14.02
C GLU A 71 7.12 -16.05 13.00
N GLU A 72 7.76 -17.12 13.46
CA GLU A 72 8.31 -18.14 12.55
C GLU A 72 7.21 -18.91 11.84
N ASP A 73 6.11 -19.26 12.52
CA ASP A 73 4.97 -19.94 11.87
C ASP A 73 4.41 -19.09 10.72
N ILE A 74 4.29 -17.78 10.94
CA ILE A 74 3.82 -16.84 9.92
C ILE A 74 4.80 -16.77 8.74
N PHE A 75 6.11 -16.69 9.00
CA PHE A 75 7.12 -16.65 7.93
C PHE A 75 7.21 -17.96 7.16
N ASP A 76 7.10 -19.10 7.83
CA ASP A 76 7.12 -20.42 7.19
C ASP A 76 5.86 -20.65 6.35
N GLU A 77 4.70 -20.19 6.82
CA GLU A 77 3.47 -20.20 6.03
C GLU A 77 3.62 -19.30 4.78
N MET A 78 4.14 -18.07 4.92
CA MET A 78 4.38 -17.20 3.76
C MET A 78 5.35 -17.84 2.74
N LYS A 79 6.41 -18.51 3.20
CA LYS A 79 7.36 -19.23 2.32
C LYS A 79 6.69 -20.40 1.60
N SER A 80 5.83 -21.14 2.30
CA SER A 80 5.06 -22.24 1.74
C SER A 80 4.11 -21.74 0.63
N LEU A 81 3.28 -20.74 0.96
CA LEU A 81 2.31 -20.14 0.04
C LEU A 81 2.96 -19.46 -1.18
N ALA A 82 4.19 -18.96 -1.06
CA ALA A 82 4.90 -18.37 -2.19
C ALA A 82 5.03 -19.35 -3.36
N GLY A 83 5.29 -20.63 -3.08
CA GLY A 83 5.43 -21.68 -4.09
C GLY A 83 4.17 -21.84 -4.95
N ASP A 84 2.99 -21.80 -4.33
CA ASP A 84 1.68 -21.94 -4.99
C ASP A 84 1.39 -20.80 -5.97
N HIS A 85 2.06 -19.66 -5.79
CA HIS A 85 1.88 -18.45 -6.58
C HIS A 85 3.01 -18.17 -7.57
N ASN A 86 3.89 -19.14 -7.85
CA ASN A 86 5.09 -18.95 -8.67
C ASN A 86 5.98 -17.78 -8.16
N MET A 87 5.98 -17.59 -6.85
CA MET A 87 6.86 -16.68 -6.13
C MET A 87 7.94 -17.51 -5.43
N ARG A 88 9.13 -16.94 -5.29
CA ARG A 88 10.21 -17.51 -4.48
C ARG A 88 10.48 -16.61 -3.32
N PHE A 89 10.70 -17.18 -2.15
CA PHE A 89 11.36 -16.49 -1.06
C PHE A 89 12.81 -16.23 -1.45
N VAL A 90 13.23 -14.97 -1.47
CA VAL A 90 14.57 -14.55 -1.92
C VAL A 90 15.41 -13.93 -0.82
N GLY A 91 14.83 -13.66 0.35
CA GLY A 91 15.56 -13.13 1.48
C GLY A 91 14.66 -12.67 2.61
N GLU A 92 15.27 -12.34 3.74
CA GLU A 92 14.62 -11.69 4.86
C GLU A 92 15.58 -10.75 5.58
N LYS A 93 15.01 -9.77 6.27
CA LYS A 93 15.76 -8.79 7.06
C LYS A 93 15.11 -8.62 8.42
N PRO A 94 15.75 -9.06 9.52
CA PRO A 94 15.33 -8.65 10.86
C PRO A 94 15.67 -7.17 11.03
N MET A 95 14.67 -6.29 11.12
CA MET A 95 14.92 -4.86 11.25
C MET A 95 15.35 -4.51 12.67
N PHE A 96 14.54 -4.90 13.66
CA PHE A 96 14.83 -4.70 15.07
C PHE A 96 13.92 -5.53 15.98
N ARG A 97 14.35 -5.69 17.22
CA ARG A 97 13.56 -6.23 18.34
C ARG A 97 13.88 -5.47 19.63
N ILE A 98 12.85 -4.95 20.29
CA ILE A 98 12.92 -4.14 21.51
C ILE A 98 12.41 -4.98 22.67
N LYS A 99 13.17 -5.01 23.77
CA LYS A 99 12.86 -5.85 24.93
C LYS A 99 11.66 -5.35 25.75
N ASP A 100 11.59 -4.04 26.00
CA ASP A 100 10.59 -3.41 26.86
C ASP A 100 9.87 -2.26 26.14
N PRO A 101 9.10 -2.56 25.07
CA PRO A 101 8.39 -1.56 24.27
C PRO A 101 7.24 -0.93 25.07
N LYS A 102 6.94 0.35 24.80
CA LYS A 102 5.65 0.93 25.23
C LYS A 102 4.50 0.30 24.44
N PRO A 103 3.26 0.30 24.97
CA PRO A 103 2.09 -0.26 24.27
C PRO A 103 1.95 0.20 22.80
N ASN A 104 2.13 1.50 22.54
CA ASN A 104 2.01 2.11 21.22
C ASN A 104 3.34 2.17 20.43
N GLN A 105 4.35 1.42 20.84
CA GLN A 105 5.64 1.37 20.17
C GLN A 105 5.80 0.04 19.44
N VAL A 106 6.25 0.08 18.19
CA VAL A 106 6.66 -1.13 17.47
C VAL A 106 7.81 -1.79 18.23
N SER A 107 7.57 -3.00 18.71
CA SER A 107 8.52 -3.83 19.44
C SER A 107 9.38 -4.67 18.51
N ARG A 108 8.83 -5.08 17.37
CA ARG A 108 9.53 -5.95 16.43
C ARG A 108 9.12 -5.65 15.00
N ALA A 109 10.10 -5.71 14.10
CA ALA A 109 9.85 -5.64 12.67
C ALA A 109 10.78 -6.58 11.91
N ARG A 110 10.23 -7.34 10.96
CA ARG A 110 10.98 -8.23 10.06
C ARG A 110 10.38 -8.18 8.66
N ILE A 111 11.23 -8.13 7.65
CA ILE A 111 10.82 -8.12 6.24
C ILE A 111 11.06 -9.51 5.67
N GLY A 112 10.06 -10.07 4.99
CA GLY A 112 10.21 -11.17 4.04
C GLY A 112 10.21 -10.63 2.60
N GLU A 113 11.13 -11.12 1.78
CA GLU A 113 11.31 -10.73 0.39
C GLU A 113 10.92 -11.87 -0.55
N PHE A 114 10.03 -11.58 -1.50
CA PHE A 114 9.44 -12.54 -2.42
C PHE A 114 9.60 -12.05 -3.86
N CYS A 115 9.84 -12.95 -4.80
CA CYS A 115 10.02 -12.58 -6.21
C CYS A 115 9.63 -13.70 -7.18
N SER A 116 8.93 -13.32 -8.25
CA SER A 116 8.89 -14.12 -9.48
C SER A 116 9.99 -13.65 -10.42
N LEU A 117 11.14 -14.33 -10.43
CA LEU A 117 12.34 -13.90 -11.16
C LEU A 117 12.10 -13.72 -12.67
N GLY A 118 11.27 -14.57 -13.28
CA GLY A 118 10.93 -14.48 -14.70
C GLY A 118 10.12 -13.23 -15.02
N VAL A 119 9.11 -12.93 -14.20
CA VAL A 119 8.29 -11.72 -14.33
C VAL A 119 9.12 -10.47 -14.04
N ALA A 120 9.95 -10.51 -12.99
CA ALA A 120 10.82 -9.40 -12.61
C ALA A 120 11.75 -8.98 -13.76
N LYS A 121 12.34 -9.95 -14.49
CA LYS A 121 13.12 -9.64 -15.69
C LYS A 121 12.29 -8.89 -16.73
N LYS A 122 11.09 -9.39 -17.07
CA LYS A 122 10.21 -8.75 -18.07
C LYS A 122 9.82 -7.33 -17.65
N MET A 123 9.52 -7.12 -16.36
CA MET A 123 9.22 -5.80 -15.81
C MET A 123 10.44 -4.86 -15.93
N LEU A 124 11.64 -5.31 -15.59
CA LEU A 124 12.86 -4.50 -15.74
C LEU A 124 13.20 -4.19 -17.20
N ASP A 125 12.95 -5.13 -18.12
CA ASP A 125 13.08 -4.93 -19.57
C ASP A 125 12.02 -3.93 -20.10
N HIS A 126 10.84 -3.85 -19.47
CA HIS A 126 9.85 -2.81 -19.73
C HIS A 126 10.35 -1.45 -19.25
N SER A 127 10.68 -1.36 -17.96
CA SER A 127 11.15 -0.17 -17.27
C SER A 127 12.03 -0.56 -16.07
N ARG A 128 13.30 -0.15 -16.10
CA ARG A 128 14.23 -0.37 -14.98
C ARG A 128 13.76 0.22 -13.64
N PHE A 129 12.83 1.18 -13.66
CA PHE A 129 12.29 1.81 -12.45
C PHE A 129 11.43 0.86 -11.63
N TYR A 130 10.92 -0.22 -12.21
CA TYR A 130 10.27 -1.28 -11.44
C TYR A 130 11.18 -1.91 -10.38
N GLY A 131 12.51 -1.79 -10.55
CA GLY A 131 13.48 -2.23 -9.55
C GLY A 131 13.30 -1.55 -8.18
N GLY A 132 12.71 -0.36 -8.10
CA GLY A 132 12.40 0.30 -6.82
C GLY A 132 11.29 -0.40 -6.01
N PHE A 133 10.47 -1.22 -6.68
CA PHE A 133 9.42 -2.03 -6.08
C PHE A 133 9.86 -3.50 -5.87
N MET A 134 11.10 -3.84 -6.25
CA MET A 134 11.63 -5.20 -6.21
C MET A 134 12.74 -5.36 -5.14
N PRO A 135 12.87 -6.55 -4.53
CA PRO A 135 11.89 -7.64 -4.53
C PRO A 135 10.58 -7.19 -3.86
N CYS A 136 9.50 -7.94 -4.07
CA CYS A 136 8.25 -7.68 -3.37
C CYS A 136 8.48 -7.92 -1.87
N ARG A 137 8.00 -7.01 -1.02
CA ARG A 137 8.25 -7.03 0.44
C ARG A 137 6.95 -7.20 1.19
N ILE A 138 6.97 -8.09 2.18
CA ILE A 138 5.95 -8.19 3.23
C ILE A 138 6.67 -7.92 4.54
N ILE A 139 6.21 -6.93 5.29
CA ILE A 139 6.75 -6.61 6.61
C ILE A 139 5.81 -7.14 7.70
N TYR A 140 6.38 -7.90 8.64
CA TYR A 140 5.77 -8.22 9.92
C TYR A 140 6.09 -7.10 10.91
N VAL A 141 5.07 -6.60 11.60
CA VAL A 141 5.17 -5.56 12.61
C VAL A 141 4.43 -6.01 13.87
N GLU A 142 5.09 -5.96 15.02
CA GLU A 142 4.50 -6.23 16.34
C GLU A 142 4.65 -5.00 17.22
N TYR A 143 3.57 -4.61 17.91
CA TYR A 143 3.55 -3.53 18.89
C TYR A 143 3.72 -4.08 20.31
N GLY A 144 4.12 -3.21 21.24
CA GLY A 144 4.27 -3.57 22.66
C GLY A 144 2.96 -3.97 23.36
N ASP A 145 1.80 -3.61 22.80
CA ASP A 145 0.48 -4.05 23.25
C ASP A 145 0.02 -5.38 22.63
N GLY A 146 0.87 -6.02 21.82
CA GLY A 146 0.61 -7.33 21.20
C GLY A 146 -0.06 -7.27 19.83
N ARG A 147 -0.39 -6.09 19.31
CA ARG A 147 -0.92 -5.98 17.94
C ARG A 147 0.13 -6.41 16.93
N ARG A 148 -0.27 -7.27 15.99
CA ARG A 148 0.62 -7.86 14.99
C ARG A 148 0.02 -7.70 13.61
N TYR A 149 0.83 -7.28 12.65
CA TYR A 149 0.40 -6.96 11.30
C TYR A 149 1.34 -7.57 10.27
N LEU A 150 0.77 -7.99 9.15
CA LEU A 150 1.48 -8.10 7.89
C LEU A 150 1.11 -6.91 7.02
N VAL A 151 2.10 -6.27 6.42
CA VAL A 151 1.88 -5.12 5.53
C VAL A 151 2.65 -5.34 4.23
N SER A 152 2.01 -5.07 3.10
CA SER A 152 2.57 -5.21 1.75
C SER A 152 2.20 -4.00 0.91
N MET A 153 2.96 -3.74 -0.15
CA MET A 153 2.64 -2.63 -1.06
C MET A 153 1.36 -2.91 -1.85
N ASP A 154 0.47 -1.91 -1.93
CA ASP A 154 -0.64 -1.94 -2.88
C ASP A 154 -0.09 -1.68 -4.29
N MET A 155 -0.07 -2.72 -5.12
CA MET A 155 0.47 -2.64 -6.48
C MET A 155 -0.48 -1.95 -7.46
N THR A 156 -1.69 -1.55 -7.06
CA THR A 156 -2.72 -0.97 -7.95
C THR A 156 -2.17 0.21 -8.76
N LEU A 157 -1.52 1.18 -8.12
CA LEU A 157 -0.93 2.32 -8.83
C LEU A 157 0.29 1.94 -9.68
N ALA A 158 1.07 0.94 -9.26
CA ALA A 158 2.21 0.47 -10.05
C ALA A 158 1.79 -0.24 -11.35
N LEU A 159 0.57 -0.80 -11.39
CA LEU A 159 0.00 -1.48 -12.57
C LEU A 159 -0.84 -0.52 -13.42
N TYR A 160 -1.62 0.36 -12.79
CA TYR A 160 -2.66 1.12 -13.46
C TYR A 160 -2.53 2.64 -13.32
N GLY A 161 -1.52 3.14 -12.60
CA GLY A 161 -1.33 4.59 -12.40
C GLY A 161 -0.54 5.28 -13.53
N GLY A 162 -0.18 4.55 -14.59
CA GLY A 162 0.71 5.03 -15.65
C GLY A 162 0.04 5.09 -17.01
N THR A 163 0.33 6.15 -17.77
CA THR A 163 -0.05 6.29 -19.19
C THR A 163 1.17 6.07 -20.09
N ASP A 164 1.93 5.00 -19.83
CA ASP A 164 3.26 4.81 -20.39
C ASP A 164 3.32 5.03 -21.91
N VAL A 165 4.29 5.83 -22.36
CA VAL A 165 4.57 6.04 -23.80
C VAL A 165 4.95 4.72 -24.49
N LYS A 166 5.52 3.78 -23.72
CA LYS A 166 5.70 2.38 -24.09
C LYS A 166 4.61 1.59 -23.34
N PRO A 167 3.46 1.26 -23.96
CA PRO A 167 2.41 0.52 -23.28
C PRO A 167 2.92 -0.82 -22.75
N ILE A 168 2.43 -1.23 -21.59
CA ILE A 168 2.74 -2.55 -21.02
C ILE A 168 2.11 -3.60 -21.92
N ASP A 169 2.92 -4.57 -22.34
CA ASP A 169 2.44 -5.72 -23.11
C ASP A 169 1.34 -6.48 -22.34
N PRO A 170 0.23 -6.91 -22.97
CA PRO A 170 -0.85 -7.60 -22.26
C PRO A 170 -0.43 -8.86 -21.51
N GLY A 171 0.55 -9.61 -22.03
CA GLY A 171 1.10 -10.77 -21.35
C GLY A 171 1.91 -10.37 -20.11
N LEU A 172 2.69 -9.30 -20.19
CA LEU A 172 3.36 -8.72 -19.03
C LEU A 172 2.36 -8.18 -18.00
N MET A 173 1.28 -7.52 -18.42
CA MET A 173 0.24 -7.04 -17.50
C MET A 173 -0.40 -8.21 -16.74
N ALA A 174 -0.75 -9.30 -17.42
CA ALA A 174 -1.29 -10.50 -16.77
C ALA A 174 -0.28 -11.12 -15.77
N ASP A 175 1.01 -11.16 -16.13
CA ASP A 175 2.07 -11.59 -15.22
C ASP A 175 2.16 -10.69 -13.97
N MET A 176 2.06 -9.36 -14.14
CA MET A 176 2.06 -8.39 -13.04
C MET A 176 0.82 -8.50 -12.16
N GLU A 177 -0.36 -8.76 -12.73
CA GLU A 177 -1.61 -9.01 -11.99
C GLU A 177 -1.53 -10.30 -11.15
N ASN A 178 -0.86 -11.33 -11.67
CA ASN A 178 -0.56 -12.55 -10.89
C ASN A 178 0.37 -12.26 -9.71
N VAL A 179 1.42 -11.44 -9.91
CA VAL A 179 2.29 -11.00 -8.81
C VAL A 179 1.50 -10.19 -7.78
N LYS A 180 0.67 -9.23 -8.20
CA LYS A 180 -0.21 -8.48 -7.29
C LYS A 180 -1.10 -9.43 -6.48
N THR A 181 -1.73 -10.40 -7.14
CA THR A 181 -2.59 -11.39 -6.49
C THR A 181 -1.81 -12.22 -5.46
N ALA A 182 -0.59 -12.63 -5.78
CA ALA A 182 0.28 -13.34 -4.85
C ALA A 182 0.61 -12.49 -3.62
N MET A 183 0.98 -11.23 -3.83
CA MET A 183 1.36 -10.29 -2.77
C MET A 183 0.20 -9.84 -1.88
N GLU A 184 -1.04 -10.10 -2.28
CA GLU A 184 -2.22 -9.94 -1.44
C GLU A 184 -2.61 -11.26 -0.76
N LYS A 185 -2.60 -12.39 -1.48
CA LYS A 185 -3.05 -13.68 -0.94
C LYS A 185 -2.09 -14.32 0.05
N ILE A 186 -0.77 -14.23 -0.19
CA ILE A 186 0.25 -14.79 0.70
C ILE A 186 0.12 -14.20 2.11
N PRO A 187 0.18 -12.88 2.33
CA PRO A 187 0.05 -12.32 3.66
C PRO A 187 -1.37 -12.44 4.23
N LEU A 188 -2.43 -12.34 3.41
CA LEU A 188 -3.80 -12.55 3.86
C LEU A 188 -4.00 -13.92 4.51
N LYS A 189 -3.54 -14.98 3.84
CA LYS A 189 -3.63 -16.36 4.33
C LYS A 189 -2.70 -16.60 5.51
N ALA A 190 -1.47 -16.09 5.47
CA ALA A 190 -0.53 -16.21 6.58
C ALA A 190 -1.02 -15.47 7.85
N ALA A 191 -1.88 -14.45 7.70
CA ALA A 191 -2.57 -13.79 8.81
C ALA A 191 -3.82 -14.56 9.30
N GLY A 192 -4.20 -15.65 8.64
CA GLY A 192 -5.30 -16.54 9.04
C GLY A 192 -6.64 -16.26 8.34
N TYR A 193 -6.64 -15.60 7.16
CA TYR A 193 -7.88 -15.24 6.46
C TYR A 193 -7.97 -15.82 5.05
N ASP A 194 -9.18 -16.17 4.63
CA ASP A 194 -9.47 -16.59 3.25
C ASP A 194 -9.82 -15.40 2.33
N THR A 195 -10.43 -14.34 2.88
CA THR A 195 -10.88 -13.17 2.12
C THR A 195 -10.52 -11.86 2.83
N GLN A 196 -10.32 -10.80 2.04
CA GLN A 196 -10.09 -9.46 2.60
C GLN A 196 -11.25 -9.00 3.49
N ALA A 197 -12.49 -9.34 3.12
CA ALA A 197 -13.66 -8.97 3.91
C ALA A 197 -13.65 -9.60 5.32
N ASP A 198 -13.07 -10.80 5.46
CA ASP A 198 -12.93 -11.45 6.77
C ASP A 198 -11.81 -10.80 7.59
N ALA A 199 -10.69 -10.46 6.95
CA ALA A 199 -9.61 -9.70 7.59
C ALA A 199 -10.11 -8.32 8.07
N ASP A 200 -10.90 -7.62 7.23
CA ASP A 200 -11.44 -6.30 7.56
C ASP A 200 -12.40 -6.37 8.75
N LYS A 201 -13.32 -7.34 8.75
CA LYS A 201 -14.24 -7.58 9.88
C LYS A 201 -13.48 -7.91 11.16
N ALA A 202 -12.45 -8.75 11.08
CA ALA A 202 -11.62 -9.12 12.23
C ALA A 202 -10.89 -7.90 12.80
N MET A 203 -10.32 -7.05 11.95
CA MET A 203 -9.67 -5.81 12.36
C MET A 203 -10.66 -4.84 13.02
N ILE A 204 -11.83 -4.61 12.42
CA ILE A 204 -12.87 -3.74 12.99
C ILE A 204 -13.29 -4.22 14.38
N LYS A 205 -13.55 -5.53 14.50
CA LYS A 205 -13.89 -6.14 15.79
C LYS A 205 -12.78 -5.91 16.82
N TYR A 206 -11.54 -6.26 16.47
CA TYR A 206 -10.38 -6.12 17.36
C TYR A 206 -10.19 -4.66 17.82
N TYR A 207 -10.26 -3.70 16.90
CA TYR A 207 -10.06 -2.28 17.20
C TYR A 207 -11.16 -1.75 18.10
N THR A 208 -12.42 -2.15 17.85
CA THR A 208 -13.57 -1.78 18.67
C THR A 208 -13.44 -2.32 20.09
N GLU A 209 -13.08 -3.61 20.24
CA GLU A 209 -12.93 -4.27 21.55
C GLU A 209 -11.77 -3.69 22.37
N LYS A 210 -10.70 -3.27 21.71
CA LYS A 210 -9.50 -2.70 22.34
C LYS A 210 -9.53 -1.18 22.46
N GLY A 211 -10.57 -0.52 21.95
CA GLY A 211 -10.69 0.94 21.96
C GLY A 211 -9.59 1.65 21.16
N ILE A 212 -9.06 1.00 20.13
CA ILE A 212 -8.01 1.54 19.26
C ILE A 212 -8.64 2.56 18.32
N LYS A 213 -8.01 3.75 18.20
CA LYS A 213 -8.51 4.89 17.39
C LYS A 213 -7.69 5.12 16.12
N GLU A 214 -6.93 4.12 15.69
CA GLU A 214 -6.29 4.10 14.39
C GLU A 214 -7.34 3.79 13.31
N ARG A 215 -7.02 4.10 12.05
CA ARG A 215 -7.96 3.95 10.95
C ARG A 215 -8.41 2.49 10.80
N LEU A 216 -9.70 2.30 10.59
CA LEU A 216 -10.29 1.02 10.21
C LEU A 216 -10.11 0.78 8.70
N PRO A 217 -10.17 -0.47 8.23
CA PRO A 217 -10.14 -0.77 6.80
C PRO A 217 -11.19 0.04 6.05
N VAL A 218 -10.84 0.56 4.87
CA VAL A 218 -11.83 1.18 3.98
C VAL A 218 -12.70 0.09 3.40
N ILE A 219 -13.79 -0.22 4.08
CA ILE A 219 -14.89 -0.94 3.45
C ILE A 219 -15.48 0.05 2.45
N LYS A 220 -15.17 -0.13 1.15
CA LYS A 220 -15.87 0.58 0.08
C LYS A 220 -17.37 0.49 0.38
N LYS A 221 -18.00 1.64 0.64
CA LYS A 221 -19.45 1.74 0.81
C LYS A 221 -20.17 1.42 -0.49
#